data_AF-A0A8T3YB49-F1
#
_entry.id   AF-A0A8T3YB49-F1
#
_cell.length_a   1.000
_cell.length_b   1.000
_cell.length_c   1.000
_cell.angle_alpha   90.00
_cell.angle_beta   90.00
_cell.angle_gamma   90.00
#
_symmetry.space_group_name_H-M   'P 1'
#
loop_
_entity.id
_entity.type
_entity.pdbx_description
1 polymer ?
#
loop_
_entity_poly.entity_id
_entity_poly.type
_entity_poly.pdbx_seq_one_letter_code
_entity_poly.pdbx_strand_id
1 'polypeptide(L)'
;MIAAFVEGVLGYLDVSEKERRSVCDYLVPRLQREDEKDQEKIYRRVTNWIDVIRTPRPERNHWHLEHRDGDGKVFVSLGSEDNNLQVLFNGQNTEKTIMVSEALDVLKSRLDDLDFKLLQQLFSRVDGELALSLSGDRLAENAELIQSRIRELAQTYERDGRIVIPRRPIIHIEFNPLYVKYGRRRYNGNPLAFFLQHQDVYGEMSRGQLRNFDPGLYHTLRRQGLLQKAIPEIYLDRPTRTHTLPKEEQQRIAQKLAENNGFVAKTAKDLGYDPNTVKKYGKVNGVQLVDRSNQPLEDAQVAEIMSAFPVYDGSAYRASRHLPYSYSAIYKRWKRAGLI
;
A
#
# COMPACT_ATOMS: atom_id res chain seq x y z
N MET A 1 -8.27 35.07 8.31
CA MET A 1 -8.18 35.16 6.84
C MET A 1 -7.95 33.79 6.20
N ILE A 2 -6.83 33.09 6.46
CA ILE A 2 -6.53 31.75 5.90
C ILE A 2 -7.68 30.74 6.08
N ALA A 3 -8.20 30.59 7.31
CA ALA A 3 -9.28 29.64 7.59
C ALA A 3 -10.55 29.93 6.76
N ALA A 4 -10.96 31.21 6.66
CA ALA A 4 -12.12 31.62 5.87
C ALA A 4 -11.91 31.36 4.37
N PHE A 5 -10.70 31.58 3.86
CA PHE A 5 -10.36 31.27 2.47
C PHE A 5 -10.39 29.77 2.19
N VAL A 6 -9.79 28.95 3.06
CA VAL A 6 -9.81 27.48 2.96
C VAL A 6 -11.26 26.96 2.99
N GLU A 7 -12.11 27.47 3.89
CA GLU A 7 -13.53 27.11 3.93
C GLU A 7 -14.28 27.46 2.64
N GLY A 8 -13.97 28.61 2.03
CA GLY A 8 -14.50 28.99 0.73
C GLY A 8 -14.09 28.03 -0.39
N VAL A 9 -12.82 27.63 -0.43
CA VAL A 9 -12.30 26.65 -1.41
C VAL A 9 -12.97 25.28 -1.21
N LEU A 10 -13.11 24.82 0.04
CA LEU A 10 -13.77 23.55 0.35
C LEU A 10 -15.26 23.57 -0.01
N GLY A 11 -15.94 24.72 0.14
CA GLY A 11 -17.30 24.92 -0.35
C GLY A 11 -17.43 24.79 -1.86
N TYR A 12 -16.42 25.26 -2.62
CA TYR A 12 -16.41 25.17 -4.08
C TYR A 12 -16.12 23.75 -4.61
N LEU A 13 -15.30 22.96 -3.91
CA LEU A 13 -14.83 21.64 -4.35
C LEU A 13 -15.78 20.47 -4.00
N ASP A 14 -16.96 20.76 -3.46
CA ASP A 14 -17.98 19.77 -3.05
C ASP A 14 -17.39 18.58 -2.27
N VAL A 15 -16.63 18.89 -1.21
CA VAL A 15 -15.99 17.87 -0.38
C VAL A 15 -16.94 17.36 0.71
N SER A 16 -16.81 16.08 1.06
CA SER A 16 -17.53 15.48 2.17
C SER A 16 -17.13 16.11 3.51
N GLU A 17 -18.01 16.06 4.51
CA GLU A 17 -17.75 16.63 5.84
C GLU A 17 -16.51 16.04 6.53
N LYS A 18 -16.20 14.78 6.22
CA LYS A 18 -14.99 14.09 6.70
C LYS A 18 -13.72 14.67 6.07
N GLU A 19 -13.75 14.95 4.77
CA GLU A 19 -12.63 15.58 4.05
C GLU A 19 -12.44 17.02 4.53
N ARG A 20 -13.54 17.78 4.64
CA ARG A 20 -13.55 19.15 5.17
C ARG A 20 -12.87 19.20 6.53
N ARG A 21 -13.30 18.36 7.47
CA ARG A 21 -12.69 18.26 8.81
C ARG A 21 -11.21 17.91 8.74
N SER A 22 -10.82 16.96 7.88
CA SER A 22 -9.41 16.56 7.74
C SER A 22 -8.53 17.66 7.14
N VAL A 23 -9.07 18.54 6.28
CA VAL A 23 -8.34 19.71 5.75
C VAL A 23 -8.24 20.77 6.83
N CYS A 24 -9.34 21.10 7.52
CA CYS A 24 -9.35 22.15 8.53
C CYS A 24 -8.52 21.80 9.77
N ASP A 25 -8.55 20.55 10.24
CA ASP A 25 -7.81 20.11 11.42
C ASP A 25 -6.30 20.05 11.16
N TYR A 26 -5.87 19.73 9.93
CA TYR A 26 -4.46 19.49 9.62
C TYR A 26 -3.79 20.66 8.88
N LEU A 27 -4.40 21.13 7.79
CA LEU A 27 -3.76 22.06 6.87
C LEU A 27 -3.84 23.51 7.35
N VAL A 28 -4.97 23.93 7.94
CA VAL A 28 -5.16 25.32 8.40
C VAL A 28 -4.14 25.72 9.48
N PRO A 29 -3.91 24.94 10.56
CA PRO A 29 -2.90 25.29 11.56
C PRO A 29 -1.48 25.33 10.99
N ARG A 30 -1.21 24.53 9.95
CA ARG A 30 0.10 24.51 9.28
C ARG A 30 0.32 25.77 8.45
N LEU A 31 -0.65 26.15 7.61
CA LEU A 31 -0.60 27.38 6.82
C LEU A 31 -0.48 28.62 7.71
N GLN A 32 -1.18 28.63 8.86
CA GLN A 32 -1.08 29.72 9.84
C GLN A 32 0.32 29.82 10.47
N ARG A 33 0.95 28.70 10.81
CA ARG A 33 2.33 28.69 11.36
C ARG A 33 3.37 29.14 10.35
N GLU A 34 3.15 28.84 9.07
CA GLU A 34 4.04 29.26 7.97
C GLU A 34 3.82 30.74 7.56
N ASP A 35 2.83 31.43 8.16
CA ASP A 35 2.37 32.77 7.77
C ASP A 35 2.15 32.91 6.25
N GLU A 36 1.65 31.85 5.62
CA GLU A 36 1.44 31.83 4.17
C GLU A 36 0.24 32.72 3.83
N LYS A 37 0.48 33.76 3.02
CA LYS A 37 -0.51 34.77 2.62
C LYS A 37 -0.87 34.68 1.13
N ASP A 38 -0.08 33.94 0.35
CA ASP A 38 -0.31 33.76 -1.07
C ASP A 38 -1.51 32.82 -1.28
N GLN A 39 -2.62 33.38 -1.77
CA GLN A 39 -3.86 32.66 -2.00
C GLN A 39 -3.72 31.53 -3.02
N GLU A 40 -2.86 31.66 -4.03
CA GLU A 40 -2.64 30.61 -5.02
C GLU A 40 -1.92 29.41 -4.40
N LYS A 41 -0.89 29.67 -3.57
CA LYS A 41 -0.19 28.60 -2.83
C LYS A 41 -1.11 27.91 -1.83
N ILE A 42 -1.95 28.67 -1.13
CA ILE A 42 -2.96 28.10 -0.23
C ILE A 42 -3.93 27.21 -1.02
N TYR A 43 -4.46 27.70 -2.14
CA TYR A 43 -5.36 26.93 -3.01
C TYR A 43 -4.73 25.61 -3.47
N ARG A 44 -3.52 25.66 -4.06
CA ARG A 44 -2.80 24.45 -4.52
C ARG A 44 -2.56 23.45 -3.39
N ARG A 45 -2.26 23.93 -2.18
CA ARG A 45 -2.06 23.04 -1.02
C ARG A 45 -3.37 22.41 -0.55
N VAL A 46 -4.47 23.15 -0.56
CA VAL A 46 -5.80 22.62 -0.22
C VAL A 46 -6.22 21.55 -1.22
N THR A 47 -6.10 21.81 -2.53
CA THR A 47 -6.46 20.84 -3.57
C THR A 47 -5.59 19.59 -3.49
N ASN A 48 -4.27 19.73 -3.36
CA ASN A 48 -3.36 18.59 -3.20
C ASN A 48 -3.70 17.77 -1.95
N TRP A 49 -4.09 18.42 -0.85
CA TRP A 49 -4.44 17.72 0.38
C TRP A 49 -5.76 16.94 0.24
N ILE A 50 -6.75 17.52 -0.45
CA ILE A 50 -8.00 16.84 -0.77
C ILE A 50 -7.72 15.61 -1.64
N ASP A 51 -6.87 15.73 -2.66
CA ASP A 51 -6.45 14.60 -3.50
C ASP A 51 -5.82 13.50 -2.64
N VAL A 52 -4.91 13.85 -1.73
CA VAL A 52 -4.30 12.89 -0.79
C VAL A 52 -5.33 12.21 0.12
N ILE A 53 -6.34 12.94 0.60
CA ILE A 53 -7.40 12.34 1.43
C ILE A 53 -8.26 11.38 0.61
N ARG A 54 -8.58 11.74 -0.63
CA ARG A 54 -9.39 10.95 -1.56
C ARG A 54 -8.67 9.69 -2.02
N THR A 55 -7.36 9.75 -2.17
CA THR A 55 -6.54 8.60 -2.53
C THR A 55 -6.58 7.52 -1.42
N PRO A 56 -6.93 6.26 -1.75
CA PRO A 56 -6.86 5.12 -0.84
C PRO A 56 -5.52 5.01 -0.09
N ARG A 57 -5.58 4.53 1.16
CA ARG A 57 -4.44 4.48 2.08
C ARG A 57 -3.18 3.75 1.56
N PRO A 58 -3.27 2.69 0.72
CA PRO A 58 -2.09 2.09 0.08
C PRO A 58 -1.39 3.07 -0.88
N GLU A 59 -2.16 3.90 -1.58
CA GLU A 59 -1.74 4.71 -2.72
C GLU A 59 -1.17 6.08 -2.31
N ARG A 60 -1.52 6.60 -1.14
CA ARG A 60 -1.02 7.88 -0.60
C ARG A 60 0.52 8.00 -0.54
N ASN A 61 1.26 6.89 -0.58
CA ASN A 61 2.72 6.83 -0.38
C ASN A 61 3.55 6.84 -1.68
N HIS A 62 2.97 7.16 -2.84
CA HIS A 62 3.60 6.91 -4.16
C HIS A 62 3.97 8.17 -4.96
N TRP A 63 3.89 9.37 -4.36
CA TRP A 63 4.00 10.62 -5.10
C TRP A 63 5.42 11.20 -5.14
N HIS A 64 5.70 11.93 -6.24
CA HIS A 64 6.86 12.75 -6.60
C HIS A 64 7.92 12.13 -7.55
N LEU A 65 7.80 12.46 -8.85
CA LEU A 65 8.73 12.11 -9.95
C LEU A 65 9.65 13.26 -10.38
N GLU A 66 9.49 14.42 -9.77
CA GLU A 66 10.31 15.58 -10.10
C GLU A 66 11.30 15.77 -8.95
N HIS A 67 12.59 15.72 -9.25
CA HIS A 67 13.62 16.67 -8.80
C HIS A 67 15.00 16.11 -9.17
N ARG A 68 15.64 16.85 -10.09
CA ARG A 68 17.07 16.96 -10.48
C ARG A 68 17.68 16.03 -11.53
N ASP A 69 18.03 16.70 -12.63
CA ASP A 69 19.35 16.88 -13.26
C ASP A 69 20.15 15.63 -13.64
N GLY A 70 20.22 15.41 -14.96
CA GLY A 70 21.37 14.77 -15.60
C GLY A 70 21.06 13.44 -16.25
N ASP A 71 21.06 13.46 -17.57
CA ASP A 71 21.21 12.34 -18.50
C ASP A 71 19.99 11.44 -18.70
N GLY A 72 19.16 11.82 -19.68
CA GLY A 72 18.06 11.05 -20.28
C GLY A 72 18.45 9.72 -20.94
N LYS A 73 19.27 8.88 -20.29
CA LYS A 73 19.76 7.59 -20.83
C LYS A 73 18.95 6.37 -20.41
N VAL A 74 17.91 6.55 -19.58
CA VAL A 74 17.08 5.42 -19.13
C VAL A 74 16.33 4.78 -20.30
N PHE A 75 15.83 5.57 -21.25
CA PHE A 75 15.05 5.06 -22.38
C PHE A 75 15.89 4.31 -23.43
N VAL A 76 17.15 4.70 -23.63
CA VAL A 76 18.06 4.04 -24.59
C VAL A 76 18.50 2.65 -24.10
N SER A 77 18.62 2.47 -22.79
CA SER A 77 19.06 1.21 -22.17
C SER A 77 17.98 0.13 -22.18
N LEU A 78 16.71 0.52 -22.29
CA LEU A 78 15.56 -0.38 -22.21
C LEU A 78 15.31 -1.17 -23.50
N GLY A 79 15.89 -0.75 -24.63
CA GLY A 79 15.65 -1.37 -25.94
C GLY A 79 16.72 -2.34 -26.43
N SER A 80 17.90 -2.38 -25.81
CA SER A 80 19.05 -3.11 -26.36
C SER A 80 19.07 -4.62 -26.09
N GLU A 81 18.29 -5.14 -25.13
CA GLU A 81 18.27 -6.57 -24.76
C GLU A 81 17.00 -7.33 -25.18
N ASP A 82 15.95 -6.65 -25.65
CA ASP A 82 14.73 -7.31 -26.15
C ASP A 82 14.95 -7.73 -27.61
N ASN A 83 15.00 -9.04 -27.88
CA ASN A 83 15.19 -9.59 -29.23
C ASN A 83 14.14 -9.10 -30.24
N ASN A 84 12.92 -8.78 -29.79
CA ASN A 84 11.88 -8.22 -30.67
C ASN A 84 12.17 -6.76 -31.02
N LEU A 85 12.75 -6.00 -30.09
CA LEU A 85 13.23 -4.64 -30.37
C LEU A 85 14.51 -4.67 -31.20
N GLN A 86 15.40 -5.65 -31.00
CA GLN A 86 16.56 -5.85 -31.88
C GLN A 86 16.15 -6.18 -33.32
N VAL A 87 15.08 -6.93 -33.56
CA VAL A 87 14.54 -7.12 -34.93
C VAL A 87 14.06 -5.79 -35.52
N LEU A 88 13.47 -4.91 -34.70
CA LEU A 88 13.09 -3.57 -35.12
C LEU A 88 14.30 -2.65 -35.40
N PHE A 89 15.41 -2.81 -34.69
CA PHE A 89 16.61 -1.97 -34.81
C PHE A 89 17.70 -2.52 -35.76
N ASN A 90 17.76 -3.82 -36.01
CA ASN A 90 18.78 -4.46 -36.86
C ASN A 90 18.49 -4.36 -38.37
N GLY A 91 17.32 -3.84 -38.76
CA GLY A 91 17.00 -3.53 -40.16
C GLY A 91 17.59 -2.20 -40.66
N GLN A 92 18.43 -1.54 -39.87
CA GLN A 92 18.93 -0.20 -40.16
C GLN A 92 20.09 -0.22 -41.15
N ASN A 93 19.85 0.33 -42.34
CA ASN A 93 20.89 1.13 -42.98
C ASN A 93 20.43 2.46 -43.59
N THR A 94 19.14 2.82 -43.58
CA THR A 94 18.70 4.16 -44.04
C THR A 94 17.39 4.67 -43.43
N GLU A 95 16.79 3.98 -42.46
CA GLU A 95 15.47 4.40 -41.97
C GLU A 95 15.56 5.74 -41.20
N LYS A 96 14.73 6.68 -41.65
CA LYS A 96 14.59 8.03 -41.10
C LYS A 96 14.21 7.95 -39.62
N THR A 97 15.08 8.42 -38.74
CA THR A 97 14.77 8.64 -37.32
C THR A 97 13.63 9.65 -37.22
N ILE A 98 12.70 9.42 -36.31
CA ILE A 98 11.60 10.34 -36.02
C ILE A 98 11.74 10.90 -34.61
N MET A 99 11.28 12.12 -34.41
CA MET A 99 11.24 12.73 -33.08
C MET A 99 10.12 12.13 -32.23
N VAL A 100 10.25 12.15 -30.90
CA VAL A 100 9.18 11.71 -29.99
C VAL A 100 7.84 12.40 -30.25
N SER A 101 7.85 13.69 -30.62
CA SER A 101 6.63 14.42 -31.00
C SER A 101 5.96 13.83 -32.23
N GLU A 102 6.74 13.50 -33.27
CA GLU A 102 6.24 12.88 -34.51
C GLU A 102 5.71 11.47 -34.22
N ALA A 103 6.38 10.72 -33.36
CA ALA A 103 5.92 9.40 -32.91
C ALA A 103 4.58 9.47 -32.16
N LEU A 104 4.40 10.47 -31.29
CA LEU A 104 3.13 10.71 -30.61
C LEU A 104 2.02 11.05 -31.62
N ASP A 105 2.30 11.87 -32.63
CA ASP A 105 1.31 12.22 -33.65
C ASP A 105 0.86 10.99 -34.47
N VAL A 106 1.81 10.11 -34.84
CA VAL A 106 1.50 8.83 -35.52
C VAL A 106 0.59 7.96 -34.65
N LEU A 107 0.89 7.83 -33.36
CA LEU A 107 0.17 6.94 -32.45
C LEU A 107 -1.17 7.52 -31.95
N LYS A 108 -1.36 8.84 -31.98
CA LYS A 108 -2.59 9.51 -31.49
C LYS A 108 -3.87 9.01 -32.15
N SER A 109 -3.81 8.68 -33.44
CA SER A 109 -4.97 8.17 -34.20
C SER A 109 -5.21 6.66 -34.04
N ARG A 110 -4.27 5.95 -33.39
CA ARG A 110 -4.24 4.48 -33.31
C ARG A 110 -4.44 3.95 -31.90
N LEU A 111 -4.14 4.76 -30.89
CA LEU A 111 -4.34 4.45 -29.48
C LEU A 111 -5.66 5.05 -29.00
N ASP A 112 -6.28 4.42 -27.99
CA ASP A 112 -7.38 5.06 -27.28
C ASP A 112 -6.90 6.23 -26.42
N ASP A 113 -7.83 7.10 -26.01
CA ASP A 113 -7.51 8.33 -25.28
C ASP A 113 -6.78 8.07 -23.95
N LEU A 114 -7.03 6.93 -23.29
CA LEU A 114 -6.41 6.59 -22.02
C LEU A 114 -4.97 6.14 -22.24
N ASP A 115 -4.77 5.18 -23.14
CA ASP A 115 -3.45 4.65 -23.50
C ASP A 115 -2.56 5.75 -24.08
N PHE A 116 -3.12 6.64 -24.91
CA PHE A 116 -2.40 7.79 -25.44
C PHE A 116 -1.98 8.77 -24.33
N LYS A 117 -2.84 9.06 -23.36
CA LYS A 117 -2.48 9.90 -22.19
C LYS A 117 -1.35 9.27 -21.37
N LEU A 118 -1.40 7.96 -21.14
CA LEU A 118 -0.34 7.25 -20.41
C LEU A 118 0.97 7.28 -21.21
N LEU A 119 0.92 7.11 -22.52
CA LEU A 119 2.08 7.21 -23.39
C LEU A 119 2.68 8.62 -23.39
N GLN A 120 1.84 9.65 -23.47
CA GLN A 120 2.27 11.05 -23.32
C GLN A 120 2.94 11.29 -21.98
N GLN A 121 2.43 10.71 -20.89
CA GLN A 121 3.10 10.81 -19.59
C GLN A 121 4.47 10.12 -19.57
N LEU A 122 4.62 8.97 -20.21
CA LEU A 122 5.91 8.28 -20.31
C LEU A 122 6.92 9.12 -21.10
N PHE A 123 6.50 9.71 -22.22
CA PHE A 123 7.36 10.54 -23.06
C PHE A 123 7.61 11.94 -22.51
N SER A 124 6.68 12.52 -21.74
CA SER A 124 6.87 13.82 -21.08
C SER A 124 8.05 13.83 -20.11
N ARG A 125 8.53 12.64 -19.70
CA ARG A 125 9.70 12.44 -18.83
C ARG A 125 11.01 12.35 -19.60
N VAL A 126 10.95 12.35 -20.93
CA VAL A 126 12.10 12.37 -21.82
C VAL A 126 12.26 13.78 -22.33
N ASP A 127 13.46 14.34 -22.27
CA ASP A 127 13.75 15.60 -22.93
C ASP A 127 13.38 15.49 -24.41
N GLY A 128 12.63 16.49 -24.93
CA GLY A 128 11.99 16.45 -26.26
C GLY A 128 12.92 16.29 -27.46
N GLU A 129 14.22 16.16 -27.23
CA GLU A 129 15.26 15.90 -28.23
C GLU A 129 15.53 14.40 -28.46
N LEU A 130 14.85 13.49 -27.75
CA LEU A 130 15.02 12.05 -28.01
C LEU A 130 14.49 11.70 -29.41
N ALA A 131 15.39 11.27 -30.29
CA ALA A 131 15.05 10.65 -31.56
C ALA A 131 14.83 9.15 -31.35
N LEU A 132 13.72 8.63 -31.88
CA LEU A 132 13.46 7.20 -31.91
C LEU A 132 14.07 6.61 -33.18
N SER A 133 14.81 5.52 -33.00
CA SER A 133 15.40 4.70 -34.07
C SER A 133 14.35 3.85 -34.80
N LEU A 134 13.15 4.38 -35.04
CA LEU A 134 12.01 3.72 -35.68
C LEU A 134 11.40 4.66 -36.72
N SER A 135 11.04 4.14 -37.90
CA SER A 135 10.26 4.90 -38.87
C SER A 135 8.79 5.03 -38.44
N GLY A 136 8.12 6.08 -38.92
CA GLY A 136 6.70 6.31 -38.62
C GLY A 136 5.80 5.14 -39.08
N ASP A 137 6.12 4.55 -40.24
CA ASP A 137 5.38 3.40 -40.78
C ASP A 137 5.49 2.18 -39.85
N ARG A 138 6.69 1.85 -39.36
CA ARG A 138 6.88 0.76 -38.39
C ARG A 138 6.16 1.01 -37.07
N LEU A 139 6.12 2.25 -36.58
CA LEU A 139 5.33 2.58 -35.39
C LEU A 139 3.84 2.35 -35.64
N ALA A 140 3.33 2.75 -36.81
CA ALA A 140 1.94 2.55 -37.17
C ALA A 140 1.58 1.05 -37.28
N GLU A 141 2.46 0.24 -37.89
CA GLU A 141 2.30 -1.22 -37.99
C GLU A 141 2.30 -1.92 -36.62
N ASN A 142 3.02 -1.38 -35.64
CA ASN A 142 3.15 -1.95 -34.30
C ASN A 142 2.23 -1.30 -33.25
N ALA A 143 1.28 -0.45 -33.66
CA ALA A 143 0.45 0.31 -32.73
C ALA A 143 -0.34 -0.57 -31.75
N GLU A 144 -0.90 -1.68 -32.22
CA GLU A 144 -1.66 -2.63 -31.37
C GLU A 144 -0.76 -3.29 -30.31
N LEU A 145 0.47 -3.68 -30.68
CA LEU A 145 1.44 -4.24 -29.75
C LEU A 145 1.87 -3.20 -28.70
N ILE A 146 2.13 -1.97 -29.13
CA ILE A 146 2.45 -0.85 -28.23
C ILE A 146 1.30 -0.62 -27.25
N GLN A 147 0.06 -0.62 -27.73
CA GLN A 147 -1.13 -0.48 -26.89
C GLN A 147 -1.21 -1.60 -25.85
N SER A 148 -1.03 -2.86 -26.26
CA SER A 148 -1.03 -4.01 -25.34
C SER A 148 0.04 -3.84 -24.25
N ARG A 149 1.26 -3.44 -24.62
CA ARG A 149 2.36 -3.22 -23.68
C ARG A 149 2.09 -2.05 -22.72
N ILE A 150 1.47 -0.96 -23.18
CA ILE A 150 1.04 0.16 -22.32
C ILE A 150 0.02 -0.33 -21.30
N ARG A 151 -0.94 -1.16 -21.72
CA ARG A 151 -1.95 -1.72 -20.82
C ARG A 151 -1.36 -2.68 -19.79
N GLU A 152 -0.41 -3.53 -20.18
CA GLU A 152 0.34 -4.37 -19.22
C GLU A 152 1.10 -3.52 -18.19
N LEU A 153 1.78 -2.47 -18.67
CA LEU A 153 2.42 -1.48 -17.82
C LEU A 153 1.41 -0.79 -16.89
N ALA A 154 0.24 -0.43 -17.41
CA ALA A 154 -0.81 0.21 -16.64
C ALA A 154 -1.37 -0.73 -15.56
N GLN A 155 -1.71 -1.96 -15.91
CA GLN A 155 -2.18 -2.95 -14.92
C GLN A 155 -1.21 -3.10 -13.74
N THR A 156 0.10 -3.05 -14.01
CA THR A 156 1.12 -3.21 -12.98
C THR A 156 1.42 -1.90 -12.23
N TYR A 157 1.53 -0.78 -12.95
CA TYR A 157 2.12 0.47 -12.48
C TYR A 157 1.21 1.70 -12.60
N GLU A 158 0.06 1.64 -13.29
CA GLU A 158 -0.91 2.74 -13.34
C GLU A 158 -1.63 2.88 -12.00
N ARG A 159 -1.64 4.09 -11.47
CA ARG A 159 -2.40 4.50 -10.29
C ARG A 159 -2.96 5.89 -10.56
N ASP A 160 -4.26 6.08 -10.39
CA ASP A 160 -4.96 7.36 -10.58
C ASP A 160 -4.71 8.01 -11.95
N GLY A 161 -4.72 7.20 -13.01
CA GLY A 161 -4.44 7.60 -14.39
C GLY A 161 -2.97 7.89 -14.67
N ARG A 162 -2.04 7.44 -13.81
CA ARG A 162 -0.59 7.72 -13.96
C ARG A 162 0.30 6.51 -13.80
N ILE A 163 1.30 6.35 -14.68
CA ILE A 163 2.31 5.28 -14.56
C ILE A 163 3.35 5.62 -13.50
N VAL A 164 3.42 4.82 -12.42
CA VAL A 164 4.36 4.96 -11.30
C VAL A 164 5.43 3.87 -11.33
N ILE A 165 6.60 4.19 -11.88
CA ILE A 165 7.76 3.29 -11.91
C ILE A 165 8.77 3.73 -10.83
N PRO A 166 9.29 2.82 -9.99
CA PRO A 166 10.33 3.12 -9.01
C PRO A 166 11.55 3.80 -9.65
N ARG A 167 12.12 4.82 -8.98
CA ARG A 167 13.38 5.47 -9.36
C ARG A 167 14.59 4.54 -9.20
N ARG A 168 14.67 3.49 -10.00
CA ARG A 168 15.77 2.53 -10.03
C ARG A 168 16.21 2.35 -11.47
N PRO A 169 17.52 2.12 -11.71
CA PRO A 169 17.97 1.66 -13.01
C PRO A 169 17.16 0.42 -13.37
N ILE A 170 16.42 0.46 -14.47
CA ILE A 170 15.79 -0.73 -14.99
C ILE A 170 16.89 -1.47 -15.74
N ILE A 171 17.18 -2.70 -15.31
CA ILE A 171 18.20 -3.54 -15.96
C ILE A 171 17.56 -4.37 -17.06
N HIS A 172 16.31 -4.81 -16.85
CA HIS A 172 15.65 -5.71 -17.77
C HIS A 172 14.14 -5.51 -17.71
N ILE A 173 13.50 -5.56 -18.88
CA ILE A 173 12.05 -5.60 -19.03
C ILE A 173 11.72 -6.80 -19.92
N GLU A 174 10.78 -7.60 -19.46
CA GLU A 174 10.16 -8.67 -20.23
C GLU A 174 8.65 -8.43 -20.26
N PHE A 175 8.01 -8.71 -21.40
CA PHE A 175 6.56 -8.67 -21.56
C PHE A 175 6.04 -10.10 -21.77
N ASN A 176 4.79 -10.36 -21.36
CA ASN A 176 4.15 -11.70 -21.37
C ASN A 176 4.77 -12.75 -20.40
N PRO A 177 4.70 -12.55 -19.08
CA PRO A 177 4.07 -11.43 -18.36
C PRO A 177 5.01 -10.24 -18.18
N LEU A 178 4.46 -9.06 -17.88
CA LEU A 178 5.29 -7.90 -17.55
C LEU A 178 6.17 -8.17 -16.31
N TYR A 179 7.48 -8.24 -16.53
CA TYR A 179 8.49 -8.36 -15.50
C TYR A 179 9.54 -7.26 -15.66
N VAL A 180 9.62 -6.38 -14.67
CA VAL A 180 10.63 -5.31 -14.64
C VAL A 180 11.66 -5.62 -13.57
N LYS A 181 12.89 -5.92 -13.99
CA LYS A 181 14.01 -6.15 -13.09
C LYS A 181 14.75 -4.84 -12.85
N TYR A 182 14.69 -4.38 -11.61
CA TYR A 182 15.41 -3.20 -11.18
C TYR A 182 16.82 -3.54 -10.68
N GLY A 183 17.79 -2.74 -11.09
CA GLY A 183 19.16 -2.81 -10.66
C GLY A 183 19.38 -2.42 -9.21
N ARG A 184 20.54 -2.83 -8.69
CA ARG A 184 20.97 -2.44 -7.35
C ARG A 184 21.23 -0.94 -7.36
N ARG A 185 20.57 -0.20 -6.45
CA ARG A 185 20.91 1.20 -6.22
C ARG A 185 22.32 1.27 -5.64
N ARG A 186 23.12 2.22 -6.12
CA ARG A 186 24.37 2.60 -5.45
C ARG A 186 24.04 3.81 -4.59
N TYR A 187 24.13 3.65 -3.27
CA TYR A 187 23.85 4.73 -2.31
C TYR A 187 25.08 5.63 -2.06
N ASN A 188 26.13 5.55 -2.89
CA ASN A 188 27.41 6.24 -2.73
C ASN A 188 27.96 6.19 -1.28
N GLY A 189 27.77 5.04 -0.62
CA GLY A 189 28.18 4.81 0.76
C GLY A 189 27.25 5.38 1.84
N ASN A 190 26.29 6.26 1.50
CA ASN A 190 25.40 6.91 2.45
C ASN A 190 23.90 6.71 2.12
N PRO A 191 23.31 5.56 2.50
CA PRO A 191 21.89 5.28 2.26
C PRO A 191 20.96 6.19 3.08
N LEU A 192 21.42 6.79 4.18
CA LEU A 192 20.62 7.74 4.94
C LEU A 192 20.48 9.07 4.18
N ALA A 193 21.56 9.59 3.60
CA ALA A 193 21.47 10.78 2.75
C ALA A 193 20.54 10.54 1.55
N PHE A 194 20.63 9.36 0.92
CA PHE A 194 19.71 8.97 -0.14
C PHE A 194 18.24 8.96 0.35
N PHE A 195 17.98 8.35 1.51
CA PHE A 195 16.65 8.34 2.11
C PHE A 195 16.12 9.75 2.40
N LEU A 196 16.96 10.62 2.99
CA LEU A 196 16.59 11.99 3.34
C LEU A 196 16.35 12.87 2.12
N GLN A 197 17.15 12.71 1.05
CA GLN A 197 16.96 13.41 -0.22
C GLN A 197 15.66 13.01 -0.91
N HIS A 198 15.16 11.80 -0.63
CA HIS A 198 13.92 11.26 -1.17
C HIS A 198 12.86 11.11 -0.07
N GLN A 199 12.82 12.05 0.88
CA GLN A 199 11.82 12.05 1.96
C GLN A 199 10.39 12.21 1.44
N ASP A 200 10.23 12.81 0.25
CA ASP A 200 8.99 12.87 -0.51
C ASP A 200 8.41 11.48 -0.80
N VAL A 201 9.26 10.50 -1.11
CA VAL A 201 8.88 9.11 -1.35
C VAL A 201 8.87 8.28 -0.06
N TYR A 202 9.90 8.42 0.79
CA TYR A 202 10.11 7.50 1.91
C TYR A 202 9.69 8.00 3.29
N GLY A 203 9.49 9.31 3.46
CA GLY A 203 9.35 9.95 4.78
C GLY A 203 8.15 9.47 5.60
N GLU A 204 7.06 9.09 4.94
CA GLU A 204 5.85 8.55 5.59
C GLU A 204 5.81 7.02 5.64
N MET A 205 6.76 6.34 4.98
CA MET A 205 6.78 4.89 4.97
C MET A 205 7.15 4.36 6.36
N SER A 206 6.33 3.45 6.88
CA SER A 206 6.76 2.60 7.97
C SER A 206 7.93 1.72 7.54
N ARG A 207 8.69 1.20 8.49
CA ARG A 207 9.77 0.23 8.24
C ARG A 207 9.31 -0.98 7.40
N GLY A 208 8.08 -1.45 7.61
CA GLY A 208 7.49 -2.54 6.83
C GLY A 208 7.19 -2.16 5.38
N GLN A 209 6.65 -0.95 5.17
CA GLN A 209 6.42 -0.43 3.82
C GLN A 209 7.74 -0.22 3.08
N LEU A 210 8.74 0.39 3.72
CA LEU A 210 10.08 0.54 3.13
C LEU A 210 10.69 -0.83 2.76
N ARG A 211 10.54 -1.85 3.62
CA ARG A 211 11.01 -3.21 3.34
C ARG A 211 10.37 -3.82 2.11
N ASN A 212 9.08 -3.63 1.90
CA ASN A 212 8.36 -4.21 0.76
C ASN A 212 8.60 -3.41 -0.53
N PHE A 213 8.63 -2.09 -0.42
CA PHE A 213 8.80 -1.17 -1.56
C PHE A 213 10.25 -1.13 -2.06
N ASP A 214 11.20 -0.97 -1.16
CA ASP A 214 12.64 -0.98 -1.47
C ASP A 214 13.41 -1.85 -0.47
N PRO A 215 13.37 -3.19 -0.66
CA PRO A 215 14.09 -4.11 0.22
C PRO A 215 15.58 -3.78 0.32
N GLY A 216 16.19 -3.31 -0.78
CA GLY A 216 17.60 -2.95 -0.84
C GLY A 216 17.95 -1.79 0.10
N LEU A 217 17.18 -0.70 0.04
CA LEU A 217 17.39 0.46 0.90
C LEU A 217 17.11 0.11 2.36
N TYR A 218 16.01 -0.59 2.61
CA TYR A 218 15.66 -1.08 3.95
C TYR A 218 16.79 -1.91 4.57
N HIS A 219 17.25 -2.95 3.87
CA HIS A 219 18.30 -3.83 4.39
C HIS A 219 19.63 -3.10 4.57
N THR A 220 19.94 -2.14 3.71
CA THR A 220 21.17 -1.34 3.83
C THR A 220 21.10 -0.41 5.04
N LEU A 221 20.01 0.33 5.22
CA LEU A 221 19.78 1.19 6.40
C LEU A 221 19.78 0.38 7.70
N ARG A 222 19.15 -0.80 7.69
CA ARG A 222 19.12 -1.70 8.86
C ARG A 222 20.51 -2.21 9.20
N ARG A 223 21.27 -2.71 8.22
CA ARG A 223 22.62 -3.26 8.43
C ARG A 223 23.60 -2.21 8.95
N GLN A 224 23.44 -0.96 8.54
CA GLN A 224 24.28 0.16 9.01
C GLN A 224 23.76 0.82 10.31
N GLY A 225 22.68 0.32 10.91
CA GLY A 225 22.09 0.93 12.12
C GLY A 225 21.47 2.31 11.89
N LEU A 226 21.24 2.71 10.63
CA LEU A 226 20.69 4.02 10.25
C LEU A 226 19.16 4.01 10.13
N LEU A 227 18.53 2.83 10.20
CA LEU A 227 17.08 2.69 10.06
C LEU A 227 16.30 3.48 11.12
N GLN A 228 16.81 3.59 12.35
CA GLN A 228 16.19 4.40 13.41
C GLN A 228 16.23 5.91 13.10
N LYS A 229 17.28 6.37 12.42
CA LYS A 229 17.40 7.78 12.02
C LYS A 229 16.54 8.09 10.80
N ALA A 230 16.47 7.16 9.85
CA ALA A 230 15.68 7.30 8.62
C ALA A 230 14.18 7.24 8.92
N ILE A 231 13.73 6.17 9.57
CA ILE A 231 12.36 5.96 9.99
C ILE A 231 12.42 5.69 11.48
N PRO A 232 12.32 6.74 12.31
CA PRO A 232 12.10 6.59 13.73
C PRO A 232 10.96 5.60 13.89
N GLU A 233 11.17 4.60 14.72
CA GLU A 233 10.03 3.81 15.17
C GLU A 233 9.18 4.81 15.95
N ILE A 234 8.20 5.42 15.29
CA ILE A 234 7.11 6.11 15.95
C ILE A 234 6.40 4.95 16.64
N TYR A 235 6.93 4.59 17.81
CA TYR A 235 6.10 4.22 18.91
C TYR A 235 5.17 5.42 19.06
N LEU A 236 4.07 5.45 18.28
CA LEU A 236 2.82 5.83 18.88
C LEU A 236 2.85 5.08 20.19
N ASP A 237 2.46 5.69 21.30
CA ASP A 237 2.21 4.99 22.54
C ASP A 237 1.08 3.93 22.37
N ARG A 238 1.01 3.21 21.25
CA ARG A 238 0.93 1.76 21.30
C ARG A 238 1.98 1.31 22.29
N PRO A 239 1.55 0.98 23.53
CA PRO A 239 2.45 0.36 24.48
C PRO A 239 3.20 -0.71 23.70
N THR A 240 4.53 -0.68 23.77
CA THR A 240 5.36 -1.75 23.22
C THR A 240 4.64 -3.06 23.53
N ARG A 241 4.62 -4.05 22.62
CA ARG A 241 4.04 -5.38 22.91
C ARG A 241 4.64 -6.05 24.18
N THR A 242 5.57 -5.38 24.83
CA THR A 242 6.20 -5.59 26.12
C THR A 242 5.80 -4.56 27.20
N HIS A 243 4.59 -3.98 27.20
CA HIS A 243 4.02 -3.54 28.48
C HIS A 243 3.68 -4.79 29.26
N THR A 244 4.70 -5.24 29.98
CA THR A 244 4.55 -6.18 31.06
C THR A 244 3.56 -5.53 32.02
N LEU A 245 2.39 -6.14 32.19
CA LEU A 245 1.40 -5.64 33.14
C LEU A 245 2.04 -5.61 34.53
N PRO A 246 1.64 -4.70 35.43
CA PRO A 246 2.06 -4.77 36.84
C PRO A 246 1.84 -6.18 37.39
N LYS A 247 2.75 -6.66 38.25
CA LYS A 247 2.70 -8.04 38.77
C LYS A 247 1.34 -8.38 39.40
N GLU A 248 0.73 -7.42 40.10
CA GLU A 248 -0.60 -7.54 40.70
C GLU A 248 -1.67 -7.84 39.65
N GLU A 249 -1.65 -7.14 38.53
CA GLU A 249 -2.62 -7.35 37.45
C GLU A 249 -2.38 -8.68 36.72
N GLN A 250 -1.12 -9.12 36.61
CA GLN A 250 -0.80 -10.47 36.12
C GLN A 250 -1.36 -11.55 37.05
N GLN A 251 -1.22 -11.37 38.37
CA GLN A 251 -1.76 -12.28 39.38
C GLN A 251 -3.29 -12.29 39.35
N ARG A 252 -3.94 -11.13 39.18
CA ARG A 252 -5.39 -11.02 39.01
C ARG A 252 -5.88 -11.80 37.79
N ILE A 253 -5.19 -11.69 36.65
CA ILE A 253 -5.49 -12.48 35.46
C ILE A 253 -5.34 -13.98 35.74
N ALA A 254 -4.24 -14.38 36.39
CA ALA A 254 -3.97 -15.79 36.71
C ALA A 254 -5.00 -16.38 37.68
N GLN A 255 -5.36 -15.66 38.74
CA GLN A 255 -6.39 -16.06 39.70
C GLN A 255 -7.74 -16.21 39.00
N LYS A 256 -8.15 -15.21 38.22
CA LYS A 256 -9.44 -15.26 37.51
C LYS A 256 -9.48 -16.40 36.49
N LEU A 257 -8.35 -16.68 35.85
CA LEU A 257 -8.21 -17.79 34.92
C LEU A 257 -8.32 -19.14 35.63
N ALA A 258 -7.76 -19.29 36.83
CA ALA A 258 -7.92 -20.49 37.66
C ALA A 258 -9.37 -20.67 38.14
N GLU A 259 -10.04 -19.60 38.59
CA GLU A 259 -11.48 -19.61 38.91
C GLU A 259 -12.34 -20.07 37.72
N ASN A 260 -11.93 -19.71 36.51
CA ASN A 260 -12.56 -20.09 35.27
C ASN A 260 -12.05 -21.44 34.70
N ASN A 261 -11.38 -22.27 35.50
CA ASN A 261 -10.85 -23.58 35.12
C ASN A 261 -9.97 -23.53 33.86
N GLY A 262 -9.11 -22.52 33.74
CA GLY A 262 -8.22 -22.33 32.61
C GLY A 262 -8.89 -21.78 31.34
N PHE A 263 -10.16 -21.35 31.41
CA PHE A 263 -10.91 -20.92 30.24
C PHE A 263 -10.59 -19.47 29.84
N VAL A 264 -9.70 -19.34 28.86
CA VAL A 264 -9.14 -18.07 28.39
C VAL A 264 -10.21 -17.11 27.86
N ALA A 265 -11.14 -17.59 27.03
CA ALA A 265 -12.11 -16.71 26.36
C ALA A 265 -13.07 -16.04 27.36
N LYS A 266 -13.56 -16.80 28.34
CA LYS A 266 -14.40 -16.26 29.41
C LYS A 266 -13.61 -15.29 30.29
N THR A 267 -12.40 -15.66 30.69
CA THR A 267 -11.55 -14.79 31.52
C THR A 267 -11.21 -13.47 30.81
N ALA A 268 -10.91 -13.53 29.51
CA ALA A 268 -10.70 -12.37 28.67
C ALA A 268 -11.94 -11.45 28.65
N LYS A 269 -13.14 -12.04 28.52
CA LYS A 269 -14.41 -11.30 28.56
C LYS A 269 -14.69 -10.69 29.93
N ASP A 270 -14.49 -11.45 31.02
CA ASP A 270 -14.75 -11.02 32.39
C ASP A 270 -13.84 -9.85 32.82
N LEU A 271 -12.59 -9.83 32.33
CA LEU A 271 -11.59 -8.82 32.69
C LEU A 271 -11.41 -7.72 31.65
N GLY A 272 -12.00 -7.84 30.45
CA GLY A 272 -11.82 -6.88 29.36
C GLY A 272 -10.42 -6.92 28.70
N TYR A 273 -9.72 -8.06 28.76
CA TYR A 273 -8.40 -8.23 28.14
C TYR A 273 -8.47 -8.98 26.81
N ASP A 274 -7.44 -8.78 25.96
CA ASP A 274 -7.23 -9.62 24.78
C ASP A 274 -6.90 -11.08 25.21
N PRO A 275 -7.47 -12.11 24.54
CA PRO A 275 -7.20 -13.51 24.88
C PRO A 275 -5.71 -13.88 24.89
N ASN A 276 -4.88 -13.27 24.05
CA ASN A 276 -3.44 -13.55 24.05
C ASN A 276 -2.75 -12.99 25.30
N THR A 277 -3.24 -11.88 25.84
CA THR A 277 -2.76 -11.30 27.10
C THR A 277 -3.05 -12.26 28.25
N VAL A 278 -4.26 -12.80 28.31
CA VAL A 278 -4.66 -13.81 29.31
C VAL A 278 -3.83 -15.09 29.16
N LYS A 279 -3.63 -15.61 27.92
CA LYS A 279 -2.76 -16.78 27.67
C LYS A 279 -1.33 -16.53 28.13
N LYS A 280 -0.77 -15.35 27.83
CA LYS A 280 0.60 -14.98 28.18
C LYS A 280 0.77 -15.00 29.70
N TYR A 281 -0.05 -14.26 30.44
CA TYR A 281 0.12 -14.14 31.89
C TYR A 281 -0.37 -15.36 32.68
N GLY A 282 -1.33 -16.12 32.14
CA GLY A 282 -1.65 -17.45 32.67
C GLY A 282 -0.45 -18.39 32.64
N LYS A 283 0.27 -18.46 31.51
CA LYS A 283 1.50 -19.26 31.39
C LYS A 283 2.62 -18.80 32.32
N VAL A 284 2.85 -17.48 32.40
CA VAL A 284 3.88 -16.89 33.28
C VAL A 284 3.62 -17.26 34.74
N ASN A 285 2.36 -17.41 35.15
CA ASN A 285 1.98 -17.78 36.51
C ASN A 285 1.63 -19.28 36.68
N GLY A 286 2.01 -20.13 35.71
CA GLY A 286 1.87 -21.59 35.83
C GLY A 286 0.43 -22.13 35.75
N VAL A 287 -0.55 -21.32 35.34
CA VAL A 287 -1.95 -21.77 35.18
C VAL A 287 -2.06 -22.64 33.93
N GLN A 288 -2.56 -23.86 34.07
CA GLN A 288 -2.85 -24.72 32.92
C GLN A 288 -3.97 -24.12 32.07
N LEU A 289 -3.68 -23.90 30.79
CA LEU A 289 -4.65 -23.38 29.84
C LEU A 289 -5.47 -24.54 29.26
N VAL A 290 -6.78 -24.44 29.34
CA VAL A 290 -7.67 -25.41 28.68
C VAL A 290 -8.02 -24.87 27.31
N ASP A 291 -7.39 -25.41 26.27
CA ASP A 291 -7.77 -25.12 24.89
C ASP A 291 -8.92 -26.04 24.45
N ARG A 292 -10.16 -25.58 24.68
CA ARG A 292 -11.36 -26.32 24.25
C ARG A 292 -11.52 -26.39 22.73
N SER A 293 -10.70 -25.72 21.93
CA SER A 293 -10.78 -25.86 20.47
C SER A 293 -10.60 -27.31 20.00
N ASN A 294 -9.97 -28.16 20.82
CA ASN A 294 -9.74 -29.58 20.52
C ASN A 294 -10.44 -30.58 21.44
N GLN A 295 -11.20 -30.14 22.47
CA GLN A 295 -11.95 -31.10 23.27
C GLN A 295 -13.17 -31.60 22.49
N PRO A 296 -13.43 -32.92 22.47
CA PRO A 296 -14.68 -33.45 21.95
C PRO A 296 -15.84 -32.81 22.72
N LEU A 297 -16.84 -32.30 22.02
CA LEU A 297 -18.08 -31.83 22.64
C LEU A 297 -18.84 -33.05 23.16
N GLU A 298 -19.38 -32.94 24.37
CA GLU A 298 -20.28 -33.94 24.93
C GLU A 298 -21.61 -33.97 24.18
N ASP A 299 -22.33 -35.09 24.23
CA ASP A 299 -23.59 -35.27 23.49
C ASP A 299 -24.64 -34.23 23.88
N ALA A 300 -24.69 -33.82 25.15
CA ALA A 300 -25.57 -32.76 25.62
C ALA A 300 -25.26 -31.40 24.96
N GLN A 301 -23.97 -31.09 24.77
CA GLN A 301 -23.53 -29.85 24.11
C GLN A 301 -23.82 -29.88 22.61
N VAL A 302 -23.65 -31.06 21.99
CA VAL A 302 -24.04 -31.25 20.58
C VAL A 302 -25.54 -31.05 20.43
N ALA A 303 -26.36 -31.63 21.32
CA ALA A 303 -27.81 -31.46 21.31
C ALA A 303 -28.23 -29.99 21.47
N GLU A 304 -27.60 -29.24 22.38
CA GLU A 304 -27.80 -27.79 22.55
C GLU A 304 -27.45 -27.01 21.27
N ILE A 305 -26.33 -27.34 20.62
CA ILE A 305 -25.95 -26.71 19.35
C ILE A 305 -27.01 -27.02 18.27
N MET A 306 -27.50 -28.25 18.18
CA MET A 306 -28.49 -28.63 17.17
C MET A 306 -29.84 -27.95 17.39
N SER A 307 -30.32 -27.88 18.64
CA SER A 307 -31.61 -27.25 18.95
C SER A 307 -31.62 -25.74 18.69
N ALA A 308 -30.45 -25.09 18.68
CA ALA A 308 -30.31 -23.68 18.35
C ALA A 308 -30.46 -23.37 16.85
N PHE A 309 -30.42 -24.37 15.96
CA PHE A 309 -30.53 -24.15 14.52
C PHE A 309 -31.79 -23.37 14.10
N PRO A 310 -33.02 -23.82 14.45
CA PRO A 310 -34.24 -23.08 14.13
C PRO A 310 -34.37 -21.76 14.90
N VAL A 311 -33.78 -21.65 16.09
CA VAL A 311 -33.87 -20.45 16.94
C VAL A 311 -33.13 -19.25 16.32
N TYR A 312 -32.06 -19.52 15.56
CA TYR A 312 -31.23 -18.48 14.94
C TYR A 312 -31.27 -18.52 13.41
N ASP A 313 -32.34 -19.07 12.82
CA ASP A 313 -32.58 -19.13 11.37
C ASP A 313 -31.40 -19.71 10.59
N GLY A 314 -30.73 -20.73 11.13
CA GLY A 314 -29.54 -21.35 10.53
C GLY A 314 -28.29 -20.46 10.50
N SER A 315 -28.28 -19.29 11.16
CA SER A 315 -27.12 -18.41 11.23
C SER A 315 -26.17 -18.82 12.36
N ALA A 316 -25.12 -19.58 12.02
CA ALA A 316 -24.13 -20.03 13.00
C ALA A 316 -23.41 -18.83 13.66
N TYR A 317 -23.31 -17.71 12.95
CA TYR A 317 -22.73 -16.47 13.48
C TYR A 317 -23.60 -15.88 14.59
N ARG A 318 -24.92 -15.75 14.37
CA ARG A 318 -25.85 -15.30 15.42
C ARG A 318 -25.83 -16.25 16.60
N ALA A 319 -25.94 -17.56 16.36
CA ALA A 319 -25.89 -18.55 17.44
C ALA A 319 -24.60 -18.44 18.28
N SER A 320 -23.43 -18.22 17.65
CA SER A 320 -22.15 -18.07 18.38
C SER A 320 -22.05 -16.82 19.27
N ARG A 321 -22.96 -15.85 19.11
CA ARG A 321 -23.04 -14.68 20.00
C ARG A 321 -23.82 -14.98 21.28
N HIS A 322 -24.68 -16.00 21.26
CA HIS A 322 -25.57 -16.35 22.37
C HIS A 322 -25.19 -17.67 23.04
N LEU A 323 -24.51 -18.57 22.33
CA LEU A 323 -24.04 -19.84 22.85
C LEU A 323 -22.57 -19.76 23.31
N PRO A 324 -22.13 -20.61 24.25
CA PRO A 324 -20.73 -20.66 24.70
C PRO A 324 -19.78 -21.34 23.70
N TYR A 325 -20.18 -21.51 22.43
CA TYR A 325 -19.43 -22.22 21.40
C TYR A 325 -18.97 -21.27 20.30
N SER A 326 -17.79 -21.54 19.75
CA SER A 326 -17.28 -20.77 18.61
C SER A 326 -18.15 -20.97 17.36
N TYR A 327 -18.20 -19.94 16.51
CA TYR A 327 -18.83 -20.01 15.18
C TYR A 327 -18.42 -21.28 14.41
N SER A 328 -17.12 -21.57 14.37
CA SER A 328 -16.60 -22.72 13.62
C SER A 328 -17.03 -24.06 14.21
N ALA A 329 -17.21 -24.16 15.52
CA ALA A 329 -17.72 -25.39 16.16
C ALA A 329 -19.19 -25.62 15.81
N ILE A 330 -20.03 -24.58 15.91
CA ILE A 330 -21.45 -24.61 15.56
C ILE A 330 -21.63 -24.98 14.08
N TYR A 331 -20.97 -24.24 13.19
CA TYR A 331 -21.04 -24.44 11.74
C TYR A 331 -20.64 -25.87 11.33
N LYS A 332 -19.53 -26.40 11.87
CA LYS A 332 -19.08 -27.77 11.56
C LYS A 332 -20.10 -28.83 11.97
N ARG A 333 -20.82 -28.64 13.08
CA ARG A 333 -21.82 -29.60 13.56
C ARG A 333 -23.10 -29.55 12.74
N TRP A 334 -23.61 -28.35 12.45
CA TRP A 334 -24.76 -28.18 11.58
C TRP A 334 -24.52 -28.72 10.17
N LYS A 335 -23.34 -28.46 9.59
CA LYS A 335 -22.94 -29.01 8.30
C LYS A 335 -22.87 -30.54 8.30
N ARG A 336 -22.33 -31.16 9.36
CA ARG A 336 -22.27 -32.63 9.48
C ARG A 336 -23.65 -33.27 9.63
N ALA A 337 -24.63 -32.54 10.15
CA ALA A 337 -26.02 -33.01 10.26
C ALA A 337 -26.89 -32.67 9.04
N GLY A 338 -26.32 -32.04 8.00
CA GLY A 338 -27.07 -31.70 6.78
C GLY A 338 -28.08 -30.56 6.95
N LEU A 339 -27.88 -29.68 7.95
CA LEU A 339 -28.78 -28.54 8.19
C LEU A 339 -28.42 -27.32 7.31
N ILE A 340 -27.17 -27.23 6.83
CA ILE A 340 -26.60 -26.15 5.99
C ILE A 340 -25.63 -26.68 4.94
#